data_AF-A0A923TNA2-F1
#
_entry.id   AF-A0A923TNA2-F1
#
_cell.length_a   1.000
_cell.length_b   1.000
_cell.length_c   1.000
_cell.angle_alpha   90.00
_cell.angle_beta   90.00
_cell.angle_gamma   90.00
#
_symmetry.space_group_name_H-M   'P 1'
#
loop_
_entity.id
_entity.type
_entity.pdbx_description
1 polymer ?
#
loop_
_entity_poly.entity_id
_entity_poly.type
_entity_poly.pdbx_seq_one_letter_code
_entity_poly.pdbx_strand_id
1 'polypeptide(L)'
;MPADLSGLTPLLGTAITEGPETGETTLKLGFSMAKIGGRSTLSSAGTAGDSVASEGSKLSLRGLLHYLWDQAELNRRRPGFAGKRNWATVRQRLLNAAEHKTARSQALKPRLFIPEPFFVDQRDAINARRLAHWSRAVAVPGKTQDLMLLIAEVKEIVTARYGFKVVIKHLPHQAFAIDEKLYRRLGRRFADELALWGATDMLHMVVIATFGINAGGVPSIEELSLMPVNGQWLPVQDGFELQEVDRLVVAGRGFIKVLRYGAAAEMTGPTIVVMDGSDGAEPVGGLS
;
A
#
# COMPACT_ATOMS: atom_id res chain seq x y z
N MET A 1 -9.96 -13.94 -7.49
CA MET A 1 -10.15 -12.93 -8.54
C MET A 1 -10.08 -13.64 -9.88
N PRO A 2 -10.85 -13.29 -10.92
CA PRO A 2 -10.47 -13.66 -12.28
C PRO A 2 -9.10 -13.00 -12.54
N ALA A 3 -8.03 -13.79 -12.51
CA ALA A 3 -6.66 -13.27 -12.56
C ALA A 3 -6.41 -12.41 -13.81
N ASP A 4 -7.13 -12.72 -14.88
CA ASP A 4 -7.05 -12.11 -16.21
C ASP A 4 -7.47 -10.63 -16.22
N LEU A 5 -8.42 -10.23 -15.37
CA LEU A 5 -8.89 -8.83 -15.31
C LEU A 5 -7.93 -7.92 -14.52
N SER A 6 -7.13 -8.50 -13.63
CA SER A 6 -6.27 -7.76 -12.69
C SER A 6 -4.83 -7.58 -13.19
N GLY A 7 -4.45 -8.24 -14.29
CA GLY A 7 -3.07 -8.29 -14.75
C GLY A 7 -2.16 -9.05 -13.79
N LEU A 8 -2.74 -9.91 -12.96
CA LEU A 8 -2.03 -10.77 -12.00
C LEU A 8 -1.50 -12.04 -12.69
N THR A 9 -2.14 -12.51 -13.76
CA THR A 9 -1.75 -13.72 -14.51
C THR A 9 -0.27 -13.71 -14.93
N PRO A 10 0.29 -12.61 -15.51
CA PRO A 10 1.72 -12.56 -15.86
C PRO A 10 2.68 -12.55 -14.66
N LEU A 11 2.18 -12.22 -13.46
CA LEU A 11 2.97 -12.14 -12.22
C LEU A 11 2.98 -13.47 -11.45
N LEU A 12 2.00 -14.35 -11.68
CA LEU A 12 1.97 -15.70 -11.12
C LEU A 12 3.07 -16.55 -11.75
N GLY A 13 3.84 -17.25 -10.91
CA GLY A 13 4.99 -18.04 -11.32
C GLY A 13 6.27 -17.24 -11.59
N THR A 14 6.20 -15.91 -11.66
CA THR A 14 7.37 -15.03 -11.91
C THR A 14 7.69 -14.15 -10.70
N ALA A 15 6.78 -13.26 -10.33
CA ALA A 15 6.91 -12.32 -9.22
C ALA A 15 6.24 -12.84 -7.95
N ILE A 16 5.25 -13.72 -8.08
CA ILE A 16 4.52 -14.40 -7.02
C ILE A 16 4.65 -15.90 -7.28
N THR A 17 5.37 -16.59 -6.41
CA THR A 17 5.57 -18.04 -6.50
C THR A 17 4.99 -18.69 -5.26
N GLU A 18 3.97 -19.53 -5.42
CA GLU A 18 3.39 -20.31 -4.33
C GLU A 18 4.17 -21.62 -4.19
N GLY A 19 4.63 -21.92 -2.97
CA GLY A 19 5.25 -23.20 -2.63
C GLY A 19 4.16 -24.24 -2.38
N PRO A 20 3.96 -25.22 -3.28
CA PRO A 20 2.85 -26.17 -3.17
C PRO A 20 2.96 -27.08 -1.94
N GLU A 21 4.18 -27.30 -1.42
CA GLU A 21 4.40 -28.17 -0.25
C GLU A 21 4.39 -27.43 1.09
N THR A 22 4.76 -26.14 1.10
CA THR A 22 4.92 -25.36 2.33
C THR A 22 3.76 -24.40 2.60
N GLY A 23 2.94 -24.12 1.59
CA GLY A 23 1.91 -23.06 1.64
C GLY A 23 2.51 -21.65 1.70
N GLU A 24 3.82 -21.49 1.58
CA GLU A 24 4.48 -20.19 1.60
C GLU A 24 4.42 -19.51 0.23
N THR A 25 4.16 -18.20 0.21
CA THR A 25 4.26 -17.39 -1.00
C THR A 25 5.57 -16.61 -1.04
N THR A 26 6.39 -16.85 -2.06
CA THR A 26 7.58 -16.04 -2.33
C THR A 26 7.22 -14.86 -3.22
N LEU A 27 7.60 -13.66 -2.79
CA LEU A 27 7.38 -12.39 -3.47
C LEU A 27 8.71 -11.79 -3.94
N LYS A 28 8.85 -11.59 -5.25
CA LYS A 28 10.01 -10.92 -5.84
C LYS A 28 9.72 -9.42 -5.94
N LEU A 29 10.44 -8.61 -5.16
CA LEU A 29 10.19 -7.17 -5.06
C LEU A 29 11.06 -6.37 -6.04
N GLY A 30 10.43 -5.39 -6.70
CA GLY A 30 11.06 -4.45 -7.65
C GLY A 30 11.73 -3.24 -6.99
N PHE A 31 11.63 -3.10 -5.67
CA PHE A 31 12.22 -2.01 -4.88
C PHE A 31 13.25 -2.53 -3.87
N SER A 32 14.04 -1.62 -3.29
CA SER A 32 15.08 -1.99 -2.32
C SER A 32 14.52 -2.16 -0.91
N MET A 33 15.00 -3.20 -0.19
CA MET A 33 14.75 -3.43 1.24
C MET A 33 16.00 -3.17 2.10
N ALA A 34 17.04 -2.56 1.52
CA ALA A 34 18.26 -2.20 2.21
C ALA A 34 18.89 -0.95 1.57
N LYS A 35 19.65 -0.18 2.34
CA LYS A 35 20.40 1.01 1.89
C LYS A 35 21.76 1.06 2.56
N ILE A 36 22.81 1.48 1.85
CA ILE A 36 24.15 1.62 2.43
C ILE A 36 24.27 3.01 3.07
N GLY A 37 24.53 3.08 4.38
CA GLY A 37 24.72 4.35 5.10
C GLY A 37 25.98 5.09 4.64
N GLY A 38 25.91 6.42 4.49
CA GLY A 38 27.06 7.28 4.17
C GLY A 38 27.28 7.57 2.68
N ARG A 39 26.58 6.86 1.79
CA ARG A 39 26.32 7.33 0.43
C ARG A 39 24.82 7.49 0.32
N SER A 40 24.36 8.71 0.03
CA SER A 40 23.28 8.82 -0.95
C SER A 40 23.87 8.21 -2.21
N THR A 41 23.86 6.88 -2.31
CA THR A 41 24.01 6.25 -3.61
C THR A 41 22.88 6.90 -4.37
N LEU A 42 23.25 7.73 -5.35
CA LEU A 42 22.46 7.90 -6.53
C LEU A 42 21.97 6.50 -6.84
N SER A 43 20.77 6.15 -6.37
CA SER A 43 19.97 5.14 -7.01
C SER A 43 20.06 5.63 -8.43
N SER A 44 20.73 4.84 -9.27
CA SER A 44 21.02 5.22 -10.62
C SER A 44 19.80 5.95 -11.12
N ALA A 45 20.01 7.07 -11.79
CA ALA A 45 19.08 7.46 -12.80
C ALA A 45 19.10 6.34 -13.88
N GLY A 46 18.78 5.09 -13.51
CA GLY A 46 17.96 4.25 -14.33
C GLY A 46 16.73 5.09 -14.53
N THR A 47 16.64 5.65 -15.75
CA THR A 47 15.40 5.70 -16.50
C THR A 47 14.28 5.13 -15.65
N ALA A 48 13.52 6.03 -15.03
CA ALA A 48 12.37 5.71 -14.22
C ALA A 48 11.29 5.17 -15.15
N GLY A 49 11.53 3.99 -15.71
CA GLY A 49 10.50 3.08 -16.14
C GLY A 49 9.87 2.60 -14.85
N ASP A 50 8.61 2.96 -14.65
CA ASP A 50 7.68 2.19 -13.85
C ASP A 50 8.17 1.71 -12.48
N SER A 51 7.72 2.38 -11.41
CA SER A 51 7.31 1.61 -10.22
C SER A 51 5.84 1.14 -10.35
N VAL A 52 5.48 0.79 -11.58
CA VAL A 52 4.18 0.29 -12.04
C VAL A 52 4.46 -0.76 -13.13
N ALA A 53 4.64 -2.03 -12.75
CA ALA A 53 5.25 -3.10 -13.55
C ALA A 53 6.78 -3.06 -13.60
N SER A 54 7.43 -3.84 -12.73
CA SER A 54 8.79 -4.28 -13.06
C SER A 54 8.64 -5.38 -14.11
N GLU A 55 8.82 -5.04 -15.39
CA GLU A 55 9.17 -5.95 -16.50
C GLU A 55 8.75 -7.42 -16.23
N GLY A 56 7.43 -7.66 -16.13
CA GLY A 56 6.79 -8.96 -15.90
C GLY A 56 7.28 -9.85 -14.74
N SER A 57 8.28 -9.45 -13.95
CA SER A 57 9.08 -10.38 -13.14
C SER A 57 9.32 -9.93 -11.70
N LYS A 58 8.87 -8.72 -11.31
CA LYS A 58 8.90 -8.28 -9.91
C LYS A 58 7.67 -7.41 -9.59
N LEU A 59 7.26 -7.42 -8.32
CA LEU A 59 6.21 -6.57 -7.79
C LEU A 59 6.72 -5.17 -7.50
N SER A 60 6.07 -4.16 -8.06
CA SER A 60 6.28 -2.79 -7.61
C SER A 60 5.70 -2.56 -6.21
N LEU A 61 6.01 -1.42 -5.60
CA LEU A 61 5.46 -1.08 -4.28
C LEU A 61 3.92 -1.01 -4.32
N ARG A 62 3.34 -0.41 -5.37
CA ARG A 62 1.87 -0.40 -5.58
C ARG A 62 1.32 -1.81 -5.83
N GLY A 63 2.02 -2.62 -6.62
CA GLY A 63 1.65 -4.02 -6.87
C GLY A 63 1.62 -4.86 -5.60
N LEU A 64 2.58 -4.66 -4.69
CA LEU A 64 2.58 -5.31 -3.38
C LEU A 64 1.40 -4.84 -2.51
N LEU A 65 1.07 -3.55 -2.52
CA LEU A 65 -0.09 -3.03 -1.79
C LEU A 65 -1.37 -3.68 -2.32
N HIS A 66 -1.57 -3.70 -3.63
CA HIS A 66 -2.74 -4.34 -4.25
C HIS A 66 -2.81 -5.84 -3.92
N TYR A 67 -1.67 -6.52 -3.97
CA TYR A 67 -1.57 -7.93 -3.60
C TYR A 67 -2.06 -8.18 -2.17
N LEU A 68 -1.50 -7.45 -1.20
CA LEU A 68 -1.90 -7.62 0.20
C LEU A 68 -3.36 -7.20 0.42
N TRP A 69 -3.86 -6.19 -0.28
CA TRP A 69 -5.25 -5.75 -0.20
C TRP A 69 -6.24 -6.80 -0.73
N ASP A 70 -5.88 -7.47 -1.83
CA ASP A 70 -6.67 -8.56 -2.41
C ASP A 70 -6.66 -9.81 -1.52
N GLN A 71 -5.48 -10.21 -1.04
CA GLN A 71 -5.32 -11.34 -0.11
C GLN A 71 -6.04 -11.09 1.21
N ALA A 72 -6.14 -9.83 1.64
CA ALA A 72 -6.92 -9.40 2.80
C ALA A 72 -8.44 -9.33 2.55
N GLU A 73 -8.87 -9.56 1.30
CA GLU A 73 -10.24 -9.36 0.79
C GLU A 73 -10.81 -7.95 1.02
N LEU A 74 -9.94 -6.96 1.15
CA LEU A 74 -10.32 -5.57 1.41
C LEU A 74 -10.87 -4.89 0.14
N ASN A 75 -10.64 -5.48 -1.03
CA ASN A 75 -11.24 -5.07 -2.30
C ASN A 75 -12.63 -5.68 -2.56
N ARG A 76 -13.15 -6.54 -1.67
CA ARG A 76 -14.48 -7.14 -1.83
C ARG A 76 -15.51 -6.34 -1.04
N ARG A 77 -16.75 -6.27 -1.48
CA ARG A 77 -17.89 -5.76 -0.71
C ARG A 77 -18.96 -6.84 -0.64
N ARG A 78 -19.48 -7.08 0.56
CA ARG A 78 -20.60 -7.98 0.83
C ARG A 78 -21.60 -7.28 1.77
N PRO A 79 -22.92 -7.49 1.64
CA PRO A 79 -23.93 -6.84 2.48
C PRO A 79 -23.59 -6.83 3.99
N GLY A 80 -23.10 -7.96 4.51
CA GLY A 80 -22.76 -8.12 5.93
C GLY A 80 -21.53 -7.36 6.44
N PHE A 81 -20.83 -6.59 5.59
CA PHE A 81 -19.65 -5.78 5.96
C PHE A 81 -19.97 -4.33 6.33
N ALA A 82 -21.21 -3.87 6.13
CA ALA A 82 -21.61 -2.52 6.52
C ALA A 82 -21.27 -2.24 8.00
N GLY A 83 -20.60 -1.11 8.25
CA GLY A 83 -20.23 -0.65 9.60
C GLY A 83 -19.12 -1.44 10.31
N LYS A 84 -18.61 -2.53 9.71
CA LYS A 84 -17.61 -3.41 10.35
C LYS A 84 -16.17 -3.14 9.95
N ARG A 85 -15.93 -2.26 8.97
CA ARG A 85 -14.60 -1.96 8.46
C ARG A 85 -14.09 -0.66 9.04
N ASN A 86 -13.20 -0.80 10.02
CA ASN A 86 -12.40 0.30 10.54
C ASN A 86 -10.91 -0.03 10.39
N TRP A 87 -10.05 0.91 10.79
CA TRP A 87 -8.61 0.74 10.70
C TRP A 87 -8.09 -0.51 11.44
N ALA A 88 -8.67 -0.88 12.58
CA ALA A 88 -8.27 -2.09 13.31
C ALA A 88 -8.52 -3.36 12.47
N THR A 89 -9.67 -3.45 11.80
CA THR A 89 -10.00 -4.55 10.90
C THR A 89 -9.08 -4.57 9.67
N VAL A 90 -8.81 -3.42 9.06
CA VAL A 90 -7.89 -3.29 7.92
C VAL A 90 -6.51 -3.78 8.30
N ARG A 91 -5.97 -3.27 9.41
CA ARG A 91 -4.68 -3.69 9.96
C ARG A 91 -4.62 -5.19 10.18
N GLN A 92 -5.60 -5.77 10.87
CA GLN A 92 -5.61 -7.20 11.18
C GLN A 92 -5.61 -8.03 9.89
N ARG A 93 -6.47 -7.69 8.93
CA ARG A 93 -6.54 -8.42 7.66
C ARG A 93 -5.26 -8.31 6.84
N LEU A 94 -4.61 -7.14 6.81
CA LEU A 94 -3.33 -6.95 6.13
C LEU A 94 -2.19 -7.71 6.82
N LEU A 95 -2.16 -7.75 8.15
CA LEU A 95 -1.17 -8.53 8.89
C LEU A 95 -1.33 -10.04 8.64
N ASN A 96 -2.57 -10.53 8.63
CA ASN A 96 -2.87 -11.92 8.28
C ASN A 96 -2.51 -12.21 6.82
N ALA A 97 -2.82 -11.29 5.90
CA ALA A 97 -2.45 -11.41 4.49
C ALA A 97 -0.94 -11.35 4.26
N ALA A 98 -0.12 -10.90 5.22
CA ALA A 98 1.33 -10.93 5.15
C ALA A 98 1.94 -12.18 5.82
N GLU A 99 1.13 -13.02 6.49
CA GLU A 99 1.57 -14.30 7.04
C GLU A 99 1.92 -15.28 5.93
N HIS A 100 2.90 -16.16 6.19
CA HIS A 100 3.40 -17.14 5.23
C HIS A 100 3.90 -16.53 3.91
N LYS A 101 4.27 -15.23 3.91
CA LYS A 101 4.85 -14.56 2.74
C LYS A 101 6.29 -14.22 3.00
N THR A 102 7.14 -14.51 2.02
CA THR A 102 8.57 -14.23 2.07
C THR A 102 8.97 -13.29 0.94
N ALA A 103 9.95 -12.42 1.20
CA ALA A 103 10.57 -11.56 0.21
C ALA A 103 12.08 -11.56 0.43
N ARG A 104 12.86 -11.87 -0.62
CA ARG A 104 14.32 -12.08 -0.53
C ARG A 104 14.70 -13.06 0.59
N SER A 105 14.00 -14.19 0.65
CA SER A 105 14.19 -15.27 1.64
C SER A 105 13.97 -14.85 3.09
N GLN A 106 13.27 -13.74 3.34
CA GLN A 106 12.91 -13.30 4.68
C GLN A 106 11.40 -13.15 4.80
N ALA A 107 10.84 -13.49 5.96
CA ALA A 107 9.43 -13.27 6.23
C ALA A 107 9.05 -11.79 6.07
N LEU A 108 7.93 -11.53 5.40
CA LEU A 108 7.45 -10.19 5.11
C LEU A 108 6.90 -9.51 6.37
N LYS A 109 6.10 -10.25 7.16
CA LYS A 109 5.40 -9.72 8.35
C LYS A 109 6.33 -9.01 9.35
N PRO A 110 7.51 -9.54 9.73
CA PRO A 110 8.43 -8.83 10.62
C PRO A 110 8.98 -7.50 10.07
N ARG A 111 8.96 -7.31 8.74
CA ARG A 111 9.41 -6.08 8.07
C ARG A 111 8.26 -5.10 7.76
N LEU A 112 7.02 -5.58 7.81
CA LEU A 112 5.81 -4.81 7.56
C LEU A 112 5.31 -4.17 8.86
N PHE A 113 5.28 -2.85 8.89
CA PHE A 113 4.75 -2.04 9.95
C PHE A 113 3.42 -1.40 9.53
N ILE A 114 2.37 -1.70 10.30
CA ILE A 114 1.04 -1.13 10.16
C ILE A 114 0.65 -0.54 11.53
N PRO A 115 0.50 0.78 11.65
CA PRO A 115 0.18 1.44 12.93
C PRO A 115 -1.01 0.79 13.62
N GLU A 116 -0.86 0.42 14.88
CA GLU A 116 -1.98 -0.02 15.70
C GLU A 116 -2.90 1.15 16.06
N PRO A 117 -4.22 0.91 16.24
CA PRO A 117 -5.13 1.95 16.70
C PRO A 117 -4.59 2.64 17.97
N PHE A 118 -4.53 3.96 17.92
CA PHE A 118 -3.96 4.76 18.99
C PHE A 118 -5.01 5.08 20.06
N PHE A 119 -4.69 4.73 21.30
CA PHE A 119 -5.44 5.13 22.50
C PHE A 119 -4.48 5.83 23.46
N VAL A 120 -4.92 6.96 24.04
CA VAL A 120 -4.06 7.86 24.84
C VAL A 120 -3.53 7.16 26.09
N ASP A 121 -4.36 6.36 26.75
CA ASP A 121 -4.04 5.52 27.91
C ASP A 121 -2.99 4.44 27.59
N GLN A 122 -2.89 4.01 26.33
CA GLN A 122 -1.91 3.02 25.88
C GLN A 122 -0.68 3.62 25.19
N ARG A 123 -0.54 4.96 25.16
CA ARG A 123 0.49 5.67 24.39
C ARG A 123 1.89 5.09 24.57
N ASP A 124 2.32 4.87 25.80
CA ASP A 124 3.69 4.46 26.11
C ASP A 124 3.94 2.99 25.73
N ALA A 125 2.92 2.12 25.91
CA ALA A 125 2.97 0.74 25.47
C ALA A 125 3.02 0.62 23.93
N ILE A 126 2.23 1.43 23.23
CA ILE A 126 2.23 1.51 21.76
C ILE A 126 3.63 1.97 21.27
N ASN A 127 4.17 3.00 21.90
CA ASN A 127 5.51 3.52 21.58
C ASN A 127 6.60 2.46 21.79
N ALA A 128 6.57 1.74 22.92
CA ALA A 128 7.55 0.69 23.22
C ALA A 128 7.53 -0.44 22.18
N ARG A 129 6.33 -0.95 21.81
CA ARG A 129 6.17 -1.96 20.76
C ARG A 129 6.70 -1.49 19.41
N ARG A 130 6.39 -0.24 19.04
CA ARG A 130 6.91 0.37 17.81
C ARG A 130 8.43 0.40 17.80
N LEU A 131 9.06 0.93 18.86
CA LEU A 131 10.52 1.04 18.94
C LEU A 131 11.20 -0.34 18.87
N ALA A 132 10.64 -1.33 19.57
CA ALA A 132 11.13 -2.70 19.49
C ALA A 132 11.06 -3.27 18.06
N HIS A 133 9.94 -3.05 17.37
CA HIS A 133 9.75 -3.48 15.99
C HIS A 133 10.72 -2.81 15.00
N TRP A 134 10.98 -1.54 15.24
CA TRP A 134 11.80 -0.64 14.41
C TRP A 134 13.30 -0.78 14.60
N SER A 135 13.75 -1.44 15.66
CA SER A 135 15.17 -1.60 16.03
C SER A 135 16.08 -2.01 14.88
N ARG A 136 15.63 -2.93 14.01
CA ARG A 136 16.40 -3.41 12.84
C ARG A 136 16.63 -2.35 11.76
N ALA A 137 15.76 -1.34 11.70
CA ALA A 137 15.80 -0.30 10.67
C ALA A 137 16.66 0.90 11.08
N VAL A 138 17.27 0.88 12.27
CA VAL A 138 18.12 1.98 12.75
C VAL A 138 19.47 1.95 12.01
N ALA A 139 19.82 3.07 11.40
CA ALA A 139 21.07 3.23 10.67
C ALA A 139 22.28 3.11 11.62
N VAL A 140 23.23 2.26 11.25
CA VAL A 140 24.53 2.15 11.92
C VAL A 140 25.60 2.66 10.95
N PRO A 141 26.45 3.63 11.37
CA PRO A 141 27.52 4.15 10.52
C PRO A 141 28.39 3.03 9.93
N GLY A 142 28.66 3.12 8.62
CA GLY A 142 29.49 2.15 7.90
C GLY A 142 28.84 0.78 7.65
N LYS A 143 27.58 0.57 8.04
CA LYS A 143 26.83 -0.66 7.77
C LYS A 143 25.68 -0.43 6.79
N THR A 144 25.31 -1.49 6.10
CA THR A 144 24.05 -1.55 5.36
C THR A 144 22.90 -1.51 6.37
N GLN A 145 21.98 -0.59 6.14
CA GLN A 145 20.75 -0.41 6.89
C GLN A 145 19.64 -1.23 6.24
N ASP A 146 18.91 -2.00 7.05
CA ASP A 146 17.66 -2.64 6.63
C ASP A 146 16.54 -1.60 6.52
N LEU A 147 15.72 -1.71 5.47
CA LEU A 147 14.51 -0.92 5.32
C LEU A 147 13.28 -1.72 5.74
N MET A 148 12.32 -1.02 6.32
CA MET A 148 11.00 -1.54 6.66
C MET A 148 9.96 -1.10 5.64
N LEU A 149 8.83 -1.81 5.60
CA LEU A 149 7.64 -1.45 4.86
C LEU A 149 6.62 -0.82 5.79
N LEU A 150 6.05 0.32 5.39
CA LEU A 150 4.91 0.95 6.04
C LEU A 150 3.67 0.71 5.18
N ILE A 151 2.55 0.30 5.78
CA ILE A 151 1.22 0.51 5.20
C ILE A 151 0.40 1.29 6.23
N ALA A 152 -0.09 2.47 5.87
CA ALA A 152 -0.80 3.32 6.81
C ALA A 152 -1.74 4.32 6.12
N GLU A 153 -2.62 4.93 6.91
CA GLU A 153 -3.42 6.07 6.48
C GLU A 153 -2.65 7.38 6.68
N VAL A 154 -2.56 8.18 5.63
CA VAL A 154 -1.97 9.52 5.66
C VAL A 154 -2.97 10.49 6.30
N LYS A 155 -2.47 11.29 7.25
CA LYS A 155 -3.21 12.41 7.82
C LYS A 155 -3.00 13.68 6.99
N GLU A 156 -1.74 14.01 6.72
CA GLU A 156 -1.34 15.22 6.00
C GLU A 156 0.11 15.07 5.50
N ILE A 157 0.43 15.80 4.44
CA ILE A 157 1.79 15.93 3.91
C ILE A 157 2.13 17.42 3.95
N VAL A 158 3.15 17.78 4.73
CA VAL A 158 3.43 19.18 5.05
C VAL A 158 4.92 19.49 4.97
N THR A 159 5.24 20.78 4.82
CA THR A 159 6.60 21.29 4.95
C THR A 159 7.10 21.08 6.38
N ALA A 160 8.37 20.69 6.52
CA ALA A 160 9.07 20.61 7.79
C ALA A 160 10.15 21.69 7.87
N ARG A 161 10.82 21.81 9.03
CA ARG A 161 11.97 22.73 9.18
C ARG A 161 13.07 22.44 8.15
N TYR A 162 13.22 21.17 7.77
CA TYR A 162 14.12 20.70 6.73
C TYR A 162 13.37 19.71 5.84
N GLY A 163 13.12 20.07 4.59
CA GLY A 163 12.36 19.25 3.64
C GLY A 163 10.87 19.15 3.99
N PHE A 164 10.32 17.96 3.87
CA PHE A 164 8.89 17.70 4.03
C PHE A 164 8.68 16.54 4.99
N LYS A 165 7.45 16.36 5.48
CA LYS A 165 7.08 15.22 6.31
C LYS A 165 5.69 14.70 5.98
N VAL A 166 5.52 13.39 6.11
CA VAL A 166 4.23 12.70 6.06
C VAL A 166 3.80 12.41 7.50
N VAL A 167 2.61 12.90 7.87
CA VAL A 167 1.98 12.60 9.16
C VAL A 167 1.02 11.45 8.95
N ILE A 168 1.10 10.45 9.82
CA ILE A 168 0.36 9.20 9.71
C ILE A 168 -0.70 9.13 10.82
N LYS A 169 -1.93 8.73 10.46
CA LYS A 169 -2.98 8.50 11.48
C LYS A 169 -2.55 7.36 12.39
N HIS A 170 -3.00 7.43 13.65
CA HIS A 170 -2.58 6.54 14.73
C HIS A 170 -1.08 6.60 15.10
N LEU A 171 -0.35 7.62 14.63
CA LEU A 171 1.02 7.92 15.03
C LEU A 171 1.22 9.41 15.39
N PRO A 172 0.51 9.94 16.42
CA PRO A 172 0.47 11.38 16.69
C PRO A 172 1.81 12.02 17.08
N HIS A 173 2.79 11.22 17.50
CA HIS A 173 4.12 11.71 17.91
C HIS A 173 5.24 11.33 16.93
N GLN A 174 4.90 10.79 15.77
CA GLN A 174 5.87 10.33 14.80
C GLN A 174 5.45 10.70 13.39
N ALA A 175 6.20 11.61 12.77
CA ALA A 175 6.13 11.87 11.35
C ALA A 175 7.30 11.20 10.63
N PHE A 176 7.13 10.97 9.33
CA PHE A 176 8.16 10.42 8.46
C PHE A 176 8.74 11.53 7.59
N ALA A 177 10.06 11.71 7.64
CA ALA A 177 10.74 12.66 6.79
C ALA A 177 10.68 12.19 5.32
N ILE A 178 10.53 13.15 4.42
CA ILE A 178 10.66 12.97 2.97
C ILE A 178 11.51 14.10 2.41
N ASP A 179 12.45 13.76 1.53
CA ASP A 179 13.27 14.76 0.87
C ASP A 179 12.47 15.50 -0.22
N GLU A 180 13.03 16.62 -0.67
CA GLU A 180 12.38 17.46 -1.66
C GLU A 180 12.19 16.76 -3.02
N LYS A 181 13.13 15.90 -3.41
CA LYS A 181 13.06 15.17 -4.69
C LYS A 181 11.90 14.19 -4.69
N LEU A 182 11.73 13.46 -3.60
CA LEU A 182 10.62 12.54 -3.39
C LEU A 182 9.30 13.29 -3.28
N TYR A 183 9.26 14.42 -2.57
CA TYR A 183 8.06 15.26 -2.48
C TYR A 183 7.60 15.78 -3.86
N ARG A 184 8.52 16.35 -4.65
CA ARG A 184 8.19 16.83 -6.02
C ARG A 184 7.72 15.68 -6.92
N ARG A 185 8.33 14.50 -6.80
CA ARG A 185 7.92 13.30 -7.56
C ARG A 185 6.52 12.84 -7.15
N LEU A 186 6.24 12.81 -5.85
CA LEU A 186 4.93 12.47 -5.30
C LEU A 186 3.85 13.39 -5.88
N GLY A 187 4.05 14.72 -5.81
CA GLY A 187 3.07 15.69 -6.29
C GLY A 187 2.81 15.62 -7.80
N ARG A 188 3.82 15.27 -8.61
CA ARG A 188 3.65 15.07 -10.06
C ARG A 188 2.95 13.76 -10.40
N ARG A 189 3.30 12.69 -9.69
CA ARG A 189 2.86 11.33 -10.03
C ARG A 189 1.46 11.02 -9.52
N PHE A 190 1.12 11.54 -8.35
CA PHE A 190 -0.16 11.29 -7.69
C PHE A 190 -1.02 12.56 -7.66
N ALA A 191 -0.90 13.40 -8.70
CA ALA A 191 -1.57 14.69 -8.74
C ALA A 191 -3.09 14.52 -8.66
N ASP A 192 -3.64 13.57 -9.41
CA ASP A 192 -5.08 13.29 -9.45
C ASP A 192 -5.57 12.68 -8.14
N GLU A 193 -4.85 11.72 -7.57
CA GLU A 193 -5.18 11.13 -6.28
C GLU A 193 -5.13 12.16 -5.14
N LEU A 194 -4.14 13.05 -5.15
CA LEU A 194 -4.01 14.13 -4.17
C LEU A 194 -5.10 15.19 -4.34
N ALA A 195 -5.46 15.53 -5.58
CA ALA A 195 -6.55 16.46 -5.87
C ALA A 195 -7.90 15.89 -5.42
N LEU A 196 -8.17 14.61 -5.72
CA LEU A 196 -9.37 13.91 -5.30
C LEU A 196 -9.46 13.85 -3.76
N TRP A 197 -8.35 13.51 -3.08
CA TRP A 197 -8.30 13.47 -1.62
C TRP A 197 -8.50 14.85 -0.98
N GLY A 198 -7.95 15.91 -1.57
CA GLY A 198 -8.15 17.29 -1.10
C GLY A 198 -9.56 17.83 -1.35
N ALA A 199 -10.34 17.21 -2.24
CA ALA A 199 -11.69 17.65 -2.58
C ALA A 199 -12.77 17.10 -1.64
N THR A 200 -12.49 16.07 -0.82
CA THR A 200 -13.48 15.44 0.05
C THR A 200 -12.85 14.78 1.28
N ASP A 201 -13.46 15.00 2.46
CA ASP A 201 -13.07 14.35 3.71
C ASP A 201 -13.54 12.89 3.82
N MET A 202 -14.34 12.42 2.86
CA MET A 202 -14.88 11.04 2.85
C MET A 202 -13.86 9.99 2.40
N LEU A 203 -12.73 10.42 1.84
CA LEU A 203 -11.67 9.54 1.37
C LEU A 203 -10.55 9.40 2.40
N HIS A 204 -10.06 8.18 2.53
CA HIS A 204 -8.80 7.90 3.18
C HIS A 204 -7.70 7.81 2.13
N MET A 205 -6.50 8.30 2.47
CA MET A 205 -5.31 8.14 1.64
C MET A 205 -4.43 7.06 2.25
N VAL A 206 -4.33 5.89 1.61
CA VAL A 206 -3.43 4.82 2.04
C VAL A 206 -2.06 5.03 1.40
N VAL A 207 -1.01 4.96 2.20
CA VAL A 207 0.38 4.93 1.73
C VAL A 207 0.97 3.54 1.94
N ILE A 208 1.69 3.05 0.94
CA ILE A 208 2.73 2.03 1.14
C ILE A 208 4.10 2.70 0.95
N ALA A 209 5.05 2.46 1.84
CA ALA A 209 6.36 3.10 1.77
C ALA A 209 7.48 2.17 2.25
N THR A 210 8.68 2.32 1.68
CA THR A 210 9.91 1.83 2.32
C THR A 210 10.49 2.93 3.17
N PHE A 211 10.95 2.60 4.38
CA PHE A 211 11.55 3.58 5.27
C PHE A 211 12.69 2.98 6.09
N GLY A 212 13.63 3.84 6.46
CA GLY A 212 14.66 3.54 7.45
C GLY A 212 14.60 4.54 8.59
N ILE A 213 15.35 4.30 9.66
CA ILE A 213 15.49 5.23 10.80
C ILE A 213 16.91 5.75 10.80
N ASN A 214 17.07 7.07 10.70
CA ASN A 214 18.40 7.65 10.72
C ASN A 214 19.05 7.54 12.13
N ALA A 215 20.34 7.87 12.23
CA ALA A 215 21.06 7.80 13.49
C ALA A 215 20.47 8.69 14.62
N GLY A 216 19.68 9.72 14.26
CA GLY A 216 18.95 10.57 15.19
C GLY A 216 17.57 10.01 15.60
N GLY A 217 17.24 8.78 15.22
CA GLY A 217 15.96 8.15 15.56
C GLY A 217 14.78 8.64 14.71
N VAL A 218 15.01 9.45 13.68
CA VAL A 218 13.95 9.98 12.81
C VAL A 218 13.72 9.02 11.64
N PRO A 219 12.49 8.51 11.45
CA PRO A 219 12.17 7.70 10.29
C PRO A 219 12.09 8.57 9.03
N SER A 220 12.67 8.06 7.94
CA SER A 220 12.69 8.70 6.63
C SER A 220 12.19 7.73 5.59
N ILE A 221 11.27 8.17 4.74
CA ILE A 221 10.78 7.38 3.60
C ILE A 221 11.78 7.47 2.45
N GLU A 222 12.06 6.33 1.83
CA GLU A 222 12.95 6.20 0.67
C GLU A 222 12.15 6.09 -0.64
N GLU A 223 11.05 5.34 -0.62
CA GLU A 223 10.10 5.21 -1.73
C GLU A 223 8.68 5.09 -1.17
N LEU A 224 7.68 5.62 -1.90
CA LEU A 224 6.28 5.49 -1.53
C LEU A 224 5.37 5.35 -2.75
N SER A 225 4.16 4.84 -2.49
CA SER A 225 3.02 4.88 -3.39
C SER A 225 1.76 5.20 -2.60
N LEU A 226 0.82 5.90 -3.24
CA LEU A 226 -0.47 6.26 -2.69
C LEU A 226 -1.59 5.42 -3.31
N MET A 227 -2.68 5.26 -2.57
CA MET A 227 -3.93 4.62 -3.00
C MET A 227 -5.11 5.24 -2.25
N PRO A 228 -5.97 6.02 -2.92
CA PRO A 228 -7.23 6.47 -2.35
C PRO A 228 -8.16 5.29 -2.05
N VAL A 229 -8.84 5.34 -0.91
CA VAL A 229 -9.90 4.39 -0.55
C VAL A 229 -11.09 5.13 0.03
N ASN A 230 -12.31 4.67 -0.23
CA ASN A 230 -13.52 5.28 0.32
C ASN A 230 -13.71 4.96 1.81
N GLY A 231 -14.77 5.50 2.42
CA GLY A 231 -15.10 5.25 3.83
C GLY A 231 -15.41 3.79 4.19
N GLN A 232 -15.48 2.88 3.21
CA GLN A 232 -15.58 1.42 3.41
C GLN A 232 -14.26 0.68 3.14
N TRP A 233 -13.14 1.42 3.01
CA TRP A 233 -11.79 0.93 2.72
C TRP A 233 -11.66 0.23 1.36
N LEU A 234 -12.54 0.55 0.41
CA LEU A 234 -12.49 0.05 -0.96
C LEU A 234 -11.64 1.00 -1.82
N PRO A 235 -10.62 0.50 -2.55
CA PRO A 235 -9.80 1.33 -3.42
C PRO A 235 -10.60 1.98 -4.53
N VAL A 236 -10.26 3.24 -4.85
CA VAL A 236 -10.85 4.03 -5.93
C VAL A 236 -9.74 4.73 -6.74
N GLN A 237 -9.94 4.87 -8.04
CA GLN A 237 -9.00 5.48 -8.98
C GLN A 237 -9.26 6.96 -9.18
N ASP A 238 -10.52 7.34 -9.30
CA ASP A 238 -10.96 8.71 -9.58
C ASP A 238 -12.33 9.01 -8.95
N GLY A 239 -12.83 10.23 -9.19
CA GLY A 239 -14.13 10.67 -8.67
C GLY A 239 -15.34 9.97 -9.31
N PHE A 240 -15.25 9.48 -10.55
CA PHE A 240 -16.33 8.74 -11.20
C PHE A 240 -16.47 7.35 -10.60
N GLU A 241 -15.34 6.66 -10.44
CA GLU A 241 -15.31 5.35 -9.79
C GLU A 241 -15.76 5.42 -8.33
N LEU A 242 -15.39 6.49 -7.61
CA LEU A 242 -15.90 6.72 -6.25
C LEU A 242 -17.43 6.77 -6.23
N GLN A 243 -18.06 7.53 -7.13
CA GLN A 243 -19.52 7.60 -7.22
C GLN A 243 -20.15 6.24 -7.52
N GLU A 244 -19.55 5.45 -8.41
CA GLU A 244 -20.05 4.13 -8.77
C GLU A 244 -19.96 3.14 -7.59
N VAL A 245 -18.79 3.08 -6.94
CA VAL A 245 -18.56 2.26 -5.75
C VAL A 245 -19.54 2.63 -4.64
N ASP A 246 -19.74 3.91 -4.37
CA ASP A 246 -20.64 4.37 -3.32
C ASP A 246 -22.11 4.07 -3.66
N ARG A 247 -22.53 4.20 -4.93
CA ARG A 247 -23.87 3.76 -5.38
C ARG A 247 -24.09 2.27 -5.12
N LEU A 248 -23.12 1.42 -5.45
CA LEU A 248 -23.22 -0.03 -5.20
C LEU A 248 -23.23 -0.36 -3.70
N VAL A 249 -22.47 0.37 -2.90
CA VAL A 249 -22.47 0.25 -1.43
C VAL A 249 -23.84 0.60 -0.85
N VAL A 250 -24.43 1.74 -1.27
CA VAL A 250 -25.76 2.20 -0.84
C VAL A 250 -26.85 1.22 -1.27
N ALA A 251 -26.77 0.71 -2.49
CA ALA A 251 -27.68 -0.33 -3.00
C ALA A 251 -27.48 -1.70 -2.33
N GLY A 252 -26.51 -1.83 -1.41
CA GLY A 252 -26.27 -3.05 -0.64
C GLY A 252 -25.65 -4.19 -1.43
N ARG A 253 -25.14 -3.94 -2.64
CA ARG A 253 -24.74 -4.98 -3.59
C ARG A 253 -23.44 -5.67 -3.21
N GLY A 254 -23.32 -6.94 -3.62
CA GLY A 254 -22.07 -7.68 -3.57
C GLY A 254 -21.21 -7.33 -4.78
N PHE A 255 -19.95 -6.96 -4.58
CA PHE A 255 -19.03 -6.72 -5.69
C PHE A 255 -17.57 -6.92 -5.28
N ILE A 256 -16.72 -6.93 -6.28
CA ILE A 256 -15.28 -7.03 -6.17
C ILE A 256 -14.66 -5.86 -6.93
N LYS A 257 -13.84 -5.08 -6.25
CA LYS A 257 -12.98 -4.06 -6.87
C LYS A 257 -11.78 -4.75 -7.50
N VAL A 258 -11.64 -4.62 -8.81
CA VAL A 258 -10.47 -5.12 -9.54
C VAL A 258 -9.30 -4.19 -9.25
N LEU A 259 -8.22 -4.75 -8.70
CA LEU A 259 -6.97 -4.05 -8.46
C LEU A 259 -6.00 -4.37 -9.58
N ARG A 260 -5.45 -3.33 -10.20
CA ARG A 260 -4.55 -3.46 -11.36
C ARG A 260 -3.11 -3.54 -10.87
N TYR A 261 -2.45 -4.65 -11.13
CA TYR A 261 -1.07 -4.88 -10.68
C TYR A 261 -0.03 -4.29 -11.65
N GLY A 262 -0.43 -3.99 -12.90
CA GLY A 262 0.38 -3.37 -13.95
C GLY A 262 0.12 -1.87 -14.18
N ALA A 263 0.64 -1.35 -15.30
CA ALA A 263 0.45 0.04 -15.74
C ALA A 263 -1.02 0.35 -16.02
N ALA A 264 -1.51 1.44 -15.43
CA ALA A 264 -2.89 1.89 -15.61
C ALA A 264 -3.24 2.15 -17.08
N ALA A 265 -2.24 2.52 -17.90
CA ALA A 265 -2.38 2.81 -19.32
C ALA A 265 -2.52 1.56 -20.21
N GLU A 266 -2.11 0.38 -19.74
CA GLU A 266 -2.11 -0.85 -20.55
C GLU A 266 -3.33 -1.74 -20.31
N MET A 267 -4.16 -1.42 -19.31
CA MET A 267 -5.26 -2.28 -18.88
C MET A 267 -6.62 -1.64 -19.13
N THR A 268 -7.18 -1.88 -20.32
CA THR A 268 -8.60 -1.68 -20.62
C THR A 268 -9.42 -2.85 -20.08
N GLY A 269 -10.35 -2.57 -19.17
CA GLY A 269 -11.22 -3.59 -18.59
C GLY A 269 -12.02 -3.08 -17.39
N PRO A 270 -13.06 -3.84 -16.97
CA PRO A 270 -13.93 -3.47 -15.86
C PRO A 270 -13.13 -3.32 -14.58
N THR A 271 -13.41 -2.25 -13.84
CA THR A 271 -12.75 -1.96 -12.57
C THR A 271 -13.54 -2.49 -11.36
N ILE A 272 -14.80 -2.90 -11.59
CA ILE A 272 -15.72 -3.48 -10.62
C ILE A 272 -16.41 -4.69 -11.26
N VAL A 273 -16.43 -5.81 -10.53
CA VAL A 273 -17.17 -7.02 -10.89
C VAL A 273 -18.27 -7.24 -9.87
N VAL A 274 -19.50 -7.20 -10.32
CA VAL A 274 -20.68 -7.40 -9.51
C VAL A 274 -20.90 -8.89 -9.25
N MET A 275 -21.32 -9.24 -8.04
CA MET A 275 -21.51 -10.64 -7.62
C MET A 275 -22.98 -11.07 -7.54
N ASP A 276 -23.94 -10.20 -7.90
CA ASP A 276 -25.37 -10.53 -7.83
C ASP A 276 -25.87 -11.04 -9.20
N GLY A 277 -26.27 -12.32 -9.24
CA GLY A 277 -26.87 -13.01 -10.39
C GLY A 277 -26.73 -14.52 -10.26
N SER A 278 -27.83 -15.24 -10.04
CA SER A 278 -27.94 -16.63 -10.50
C SER A 278 -27.72 -16.60 -12.02
N ASP A 279 -26.62 -17.19 -12.47
CA ASP A 279 -25.99 -17.06 -13.81
C ASP A 279 -25.22 -15.75 -14.06
N GLY A 280 -23.88 -15.87 -14.10
CA GLY A 280 -22.97 -14.94 -14.77
C GLY A 280 -22.54 -13.70 -13.96
N ALA A 281 -21.24 -13.58 -13.70
CA ALA A 281 -20.66 -12.32 -13.21
C ALA A 281 -20.71 -11.27 -14.33
N GLU A 282 -21.50 -10.20 -14.17
CA GLU A 282 -21.55 -9.10 -15.14
C GLU A 282 -20.51 -8.01 -14.81
N PRO A 283 -19.61 -7.68 -15.76
CA PRO A 283 -18.69 -6.55 -15.62
C PRO A 283 -19.42 -5.21 -15.84
N VAL A 284 -19.19 -4.24 -14.96
CA VAL A 284 -19.67 -2.86 -15.18
C VAL A 284 -18.59 -2.09 -15.94
N GLY A 285 -18.95 -1.57 -17.12
CA GLY A 285 -18.04 -0.83 -17.99
C GLY A 285 -17.87 0.62 -17.53
N GLY A 286 -16.62 1.07 -17.37
CA GLY A 286 -16.30 2.47 -17.13
C GLY A 286 -16.68 3.32 -18.36
N LEU A 287 -17.49 4.35 -18.15
CA LEU A 287 -17.84 5.30 -19.20
C LEU A 287 -16.58 6.10 -19.59
N SER A 288 -16.29 6.11 -20.89
CA SER A 288 -15.24 6.92 -21.52
C SER A 288 -15.61 8.40 -21.59
#